data_AF-A0A328WAI6-F1
#
_entry.id   AF-A0A328WAI6-F1
#
_cell.length_a   1.000
_cell.length_b   1.000
_cell.length_c   1.000
_cell.angle_alpha   90.00
_cell.angle_beta   90.00
_cell.angle_gamma   90.00
#
_symmetry.space_group_name_H-M   'P 1'
#
loop_
_entity.id
_entity.type
_entity.pdbx_description
1 polymer ?
#
loop_
_entity_poly.entity_id
_entity_poly.type
_entity_poly.pdbx_seq_one_letter_code
_entity_poly.pdbx_strand_id
1 'polypeptide(L)'
;MADPHGQATFYHYRLIKKIQISKSLLILYLSLPWLAAAAGAFWTSPYFLLYLLIAFPLMLWIQYVVGHTVLVLLGASYRKRWRFRLRLPWLGYIPDQHVSRRVFNLVQFYTCWVGIVLSAIMAFWSPLPFATTLLFWHLWLLLPRGYTMLRLSGQRKDGMLKMNEQDISYYLQ
;
A
#
# COMPACT_ATOMS: atom_id res chain seq x y z
N MET A 1 35.66 32.23 27.79
CA MET A 1 35.47 30.77 27.66
C MET A 1 34.08 30.59 27.09
N ALA A 2 33.96 30.17 25.82
CA ALA A 2 32.70 30.14 25.08
C ALA A 2 32.05 28.74 25.18
N ASP A 3 30.75 28.70 25.49
CA ASP A 3 29.93 27.49 25.60
C ASP A 3 29.87 26.69 24.29
N PRO A 4 30.02 25.34 24.32
CA PRO A 4 29.72 24.51 23.17
C PRO A 4 28.21 24.20 23.18
N HIS A 5 27.37 25.20 22.91
CA HIS A 5 25.98 24.93 22.59
C HIS A 5 25.94 24.18 21.26
N GLY A 6 25.75 22.86 21.37
CA GLY A 6 25.51 21.97 20.24
C GLY A 6 24.50 22.59 19.30
N GLN A 7 24.95 22.93 18.09
CA GLN A 7 24.11 23.47 17.05
C GLN A 7 23.04 22.44 16.72
N ALA A 8 21.90 22.54 17.39
CA ALA A 8 20.71 21.81 17.03
C ALA A 8 20.34 22.27 15.61
N THR A 9 20.65 21.44 14.63
CA THR A 9 20.22 21.67 13.24
C THR A 9 18.70 21.64 13.22
N PHE A 10 18.08 22.81 13.29
CA PHE A 10 16.64 22.98 13.17
C PHE A 10 16.26 22.74 11.71
N TYR A 11 15.98 21.48 11.37
CA TYR A 11 15.37 21.13 10.09
C TYR A 11 13.98 21.78 10.01
N HIS A 12 13.85 22.80 9.18
CA HIS A 12 12.57 23.44 8.89
C HIS A 12 11.73 22.53 7.97
N TYR A 13 11.12 21.50 8.56
CA TYR A 13 10.17 20.65 7.83
C TYR A 13 8.88 21.42 7.58
N ARG A 14 8.67 21.87 6.34
CA ARG A 14 7.41 22.53 5.96
C ARG A 14 6.41 21.47 5.52
N LEU A 15 5.27 21.40 6.21
CA LEU A 15 4.12 20.61 5.76
C LEU A 15 3.54 21.27 4.50
N ILE A 16 3.66 20.62 3.36
CA ILE A 16 3.14 21.15 2.09
C ILE A 16 1.71 20.70 1.86
N LYS A 17 1.42 19.43 2.11
CA LYS A 17 0.12 18.85 1.74
C LYS A 17 -0.29 17.79 2.73
N LYS A 18 -1.52 17.93 3.22
CA LYS A 18 -2.21 16.93 4.04
C LYS A 18 -3.34 16.34 3.21
N ILE A 19 -3.34 15.02 3.04
CA ILE A 19 -4.41 14.31 2.34
C ILE A 19 -5.23 13.59 3.40
N GLN A 20 -6.46 14.07 3.62
CA GLN A 20 -7.42 13.41 4.48
C GLN A 20 -8.26 12.44 3.64
N ILE A 21 -8.44 11.23 4.13
CA ILE A 21 -9.36 10.27 3.50
C ILE A 21 -10.76 10.53 4.04
N SER A 22 -11.68 10.92 3.16
CA SER A 22 -13.07 11.14 3.55
C SER A 22 -13.75 9.82 3.93
N LYS A 23 -14.64 9.86 4.92
CA LYS A 23 -15.40 8.68 5.36
C LYS A 23 -16.18 8.04 4.21
N SER A 24 -16.75 8.84 3.31
CA SER A 24 -17.48 8.36 2.14
C SER A 24 -16.62 7.54 1.18
N LEU A 25 -15.36 7.96 0.94
CA LEU A 25 -14.42 7.18 0.13
C LEU A 25 -14.03 5.87 0.81
N LEU A 26 -13.89 5.88 2.14
CA LEU A 26 -13.62 4.66 2.91
C LEU A 26 -14.80 3.68 2.84
N ILE A 27 -16.04 4.16 2.96
CA ILE A 27 -17.24 3.32 2.82
C ILE A 27 -17.32 2.71 1.42
N LEU A 28 -17.13 3.52 0.37
CA LEU A 28 -17.09 3.03 -1.01
C LEU A 28 -16.00 1.97 -1.18
N TYR A 29 -14.81 2.22 -0.63
CA TYR A 29 -13.70 1.28 -0.63
C TYR A 29 -14.09 -0.06 0.03
N LEU A 30 -14.73 -0.02 1.20
CA LEU A 30 -15.10 -1.22 1.95
C LEU A 30 -16.30 -1.96 1.32
N SER A 31 -17.15 -1.28 0.55
CA SER A 31 -18.27 -1.92 -0.17
C SER A 31 -17.85 -2.74 -1.39
N LEU A 32 -16.70 -2.45 -2.00
CA LEU A 32 -16.23 -3.11 -3.22
C LEU A 32 -16.11 -4.64 -3.10
N PRO A 33 -15.49 -5.22 -2.04
CA PRO A 33 -15.40 -6.67 -1.88
C PRO A 33 -16.77 -7.32 -1.67
N TRP A 34 -17.70 -6.64 -1.00
CA TRP A 34 -19.07 -7.13 -0.81
C TRP A 34 -19.82 -7.21 -2.13
N LEU A 35 -19.67 -6.18 -2.97
CA LEU A 35 -20.27 -6.14 -4.29
C LEU A 35 -19.67 -7.20 -5.22
N ALA A 36 -18.35 -7.40 -5.17
CA ALA A 36 -17.67 -8.46 -5.92
C ALA A 36 -18.07 -9.87 -5.46
N ALA A 37 -18.22 -10.08 -4.14
CA ALA A 37 -18.68 -11.33 -3.56
C ALA A 37 -20.11 -11.67 -4.02
N ALA A 38 -21.02 -10.69 -3.98
CA ALA A 38 -22.39 -10.86 -4.48
C ALA A 38 -22.39 -11.21 -5.98
N ALA A 39 -21.73 -10.40 -6.81
CA ALA A 39 -21.68 -10.61 -8.25
C ALA A 39 -21.09 -11.98 -8.64
N GLY A 40 -19.97 -12.37 -8.03
CA GLY A 40 -19.31 -13.64 -8.34
C GLY A 40 -20.08 -14.87 -7.84
N ALA A 41 -20.79 -14.77 -6.72
CA ALA A 41 -21.66 -15.84 -6.23
C ALA A 41 -22.85 -16.09 -7.17
N PHE A 42 -23.43 -15.03 -7.75
CA PHE A 42 -24.54 -15.17 -8.71
C PHE A 42 -24.10 -15.64 -10.10
N TRP A 43 -22.97 -15.17 -10.62
CA TRP A 43 -22.59 -15.40 -12.02
C TRP A 43 -21.61 -16.55 -12.25
N THR A 44 -20.72 -16.82 -11.29
CA THR A 44 -19.58 -17.72 -11.52
C THR A 44 -19.77 -19.07 -10.85
N SER A 45 -19.90 -19.09 -9.52
CA SER A 45 -20.02 -20.33 -8.75
C SER A 45 -20.34 -20.03 -7.29
N PRO A 46 -21.10 -20.89 -6.59
CA PRO A 46 -21.25 -20.79 -5.13
C PRO A 46 -19.91 -20.88 -4.38
N TYR A 47 -18.90 -21.57 -4.94
CA TYR A 47 -17.57 -21.66 -4.35
C TYR A 47 -16.72 -20.38 -4.51
N PHE A 48 -17.21 -19.38 -5.27
CA PHE A 48 -16.53 -18.11 -5.45
C PHE A 48 -16.24 -17.40 -4.12
N LEU A 49 -17.15 -17.51 -3.15
CA LEU A 49 -16.96 -16.94 -1.81
C LEU A 49 -15.77 -17.56 -1.08
N LEU A 50 -15.55 -18.88 -1.22
CA LEU A 50 -14.40 -19.56 -0.64
C LEU A 50 -13.10 -19.09 -1.30
N TYR A 51 -13.08 -18.99 -2.63
CA TYR A 51 -11.92 -18.45 -3.35
C TYR A 51 -11.61 -17.02 -2.93
N LEU A 52 -12.63 -16.18 -2.78
CA LEU A 52 -12.48 -14.80 -2.31
C LEU A 52 -11.92 -14.75 -0.89
N LEU A 53 -12.36 -15.64 0.01
CA LEU A 53 -11.85 -15.70 1.39
C LEU A 53 -10.39 -16.16 1.46
N ILE A 54 -9.99 -17.14 0.65
CA ILE A 54 -8.63 -17.69 0.63
C ILE A 54 -7.66 -16.77 -0.13
N ALA A 55 -8.11 -16.14 -1.21
CA ALA A 55 -7.30 -15.23 -2.01
C ALA A 55 -6.88 -13.98 -1.23
N PHE A 56 -7.68 -13.52 -0.25
CA PHE A 56 -7.35 -12.35 0.56
C PHE A 56 -6.05 -12.48 1.37
N PRO A 57 -5.91 -13.45 2.31
CA PRO A 57 -4.68 -13.61 3.08
C PRO A 57 -3.50 -13.98 2.18
N LEU A 58 -3.74 -14.77 1.12
CA LEU A 58 -2.71 -15.12 0.15
C LEU A 58 -2.15 -13.88 -0.54
N MET A 59 -3.03 -12.97 -1.00
CA MET A 59 -2.60 -11.75 -1.68
C MET A 59 -1.90 -10.79 -0.71
N LEU A 60 -2.39 -10.67 0.52
CA LEU A 60 -1.70 -9.90 1.56
C LEU A 60 -0.30 -10.43 1.84
N TRP A 61 -0.15 -11.76 1.90
CA TRP A 61 1.13 -12.42 2.07
C TRP A 61 2.08 -12.14 0.89
N ILE A 62 1.59 -12.25 -0.35
CA ILE A 62 2.36 -11.92 -1.56
C ILE A 62 2.87 -10.48 -1.48
N GLN A 63 1.99 -9.51 -1.20
CA GLN A 63 2.39 -8.10 -1.11
C GLN A 63 3.39 -7.85 0.02
N TYR A 64 3.23 -8.55 1.15
CA TYR A 64 4.19 -8.48 2.26
C TYR A 64 5.56 -8.99 1.84
N VAL A 65 5.64 -10.18 1.23
CA VAL A 65 6.92 -10.77 0.78
C VAL A 65 7.61 -9.87 -0.23
N VAL A 66 6.88 -9.37 -1.24
CA VAL A 66 7.46 -8.49 -2.27
C VAL A 66 7.93 -7.16 -1.66
N GLY A 67 7.12 -6.55 -0.78
CA GLY A 67 7.54 -5.33 -0.09
C GLY A 67 8.78 -5.55 0.78
N HIS A 68 8.83 -6.68 1.48
CA HIS A 68 9.96 -7.05 2.33
C HIS A 68 11.24 -7.23 1.53
N THR A 69 11.20 -7.99 0.43
CA THR A 69 12.38 -8.27 -0.40
C THR A 69 12.93 -7.01 -1.03
N VAL A 70 12.07 -6.13 -1.58
CA VAL A 70 12.51 -4.85 -2.16
C VAL A 70 13.23 -3.97 -1.11
N LEU A 71 12.77 -3.96 0.13
CA LEU A 71 13.40 -3.18 1.19
C LEU A 71 14.70 -3.80 1.72
N VAL A 72 14.80 -5.13 1.72
CA VAL A 72 16.06 -5.83 2.00
C VAL A 72 17.10 -5.45 0.93
N LEU A 73 16.71 -5.42 -0.35
CA LEU A 73 17.57 -5.00 -1.46
C LEU A 73 18.01 -3.53 -1.37
N LEU A 74 17.14 -2.63 -0.88
CA LEU A 74 17.47 -1.21 -0.68
C LEU A 74 18.35 -0.95 0.55
N GLY A 75 18.41 -1.88 1.50
CA GLY A 75 19.26 -1.82 2.68
C GLY A 75 18.51 -1.79 4.02
N ALA A 76 19.15 -2.34 5.06
CA ALA A 76 18.57 -2.58 6.38
C ALA A 76 18.06 -1.32 7.11
N SER A 77 18.61 -0.13 6.79
CA SER A 77 18.18 1.14 7.36
C SER A 77 16.74 1.51 6.95
N TYR A 78 16.34 1.18 5.72
CA TYR A 78 14.97 1.39 5.25
C TYR A 78 14.01 0.38 5.85
N ARG A 79 14.43 -0.88 6.03
CA ARG A 79 13.60 -1.96 6.61
C ARG A 79 13.07 -1.61 8.00
N LYS A 80 13.90 -1.05 8.89
CA LYS A 80 13.49 -0.69 10.27
C LYS A 80 12.37 0.34 10.33
N ARG A 81 12.17 1.11 9.25
CA ARG A 81 11.16 2.17 9.17
C ARG A 81 9.79 1.67 8.69
N TRP A 82 9.67 0.39 8.31
CA TRP A 82 8.44 -0.19 7.79
C TRP A 82 7.90 -1.25 8.74
N ARG A 83 6.58 -1.26 8.92
CA ARG A 83 5.89 -2.23 9.77
C ARG A 83 4.65 -2.74 9.06
N PHE A 84 4.26 -3.96 9.38
CA PHE A 84 2.99 -4.51 8.93
C PHE A 84 1.87 -3.87 9.76
N ARG A 85 0.92 -3.20 9.10
CA ARG A 85 -0.27 -2.63 9.71
C ARG A 85 -1.52 -3.21 9.07
N LEU A 86 -2.43 -3.69 9.92
CA LEU A 86 -3.76 -4.18 9.56
C LEU A 86 -4.84 -3.14 9.95
N ARG A 87 -4.58 -1.86 9.76
CA ARG A 87 -5.56 -0.80 10.04
C ARG A 87 -6.06 -0.19 8.74
N LEU A 88 -7.37 -0.19 8.54
CA LEU A 88 -8.02 0.55 7.45
C LEU A 88 -7.64 2.03 7.54
N PRO A 89 -7.44 2.73 6.40
CA PRO A 89 -7.52 2.26 5.02
C PRO A 89 -6.24 1.60 4.50
N TRP A 90 -5.21 1.48 5.33
CA TRP A 90 -3.87 1.02 4.96
C TRP A 90 -3.62 -0.42 5.43
N LEU A 91 -4.15 -1.39 4.68
CA LEU A 91 -3.86 -2.80 4.92
C LEU A 91 -2.52 -3.19 4.27
N GLY A 92 -1.60 -3.74 5.06
CA GLY A 92 -0.36 -4.37 4.59
C GLY A 92 0.93 -3.75 5.13
N TYR A 93 2.01 -3.86 4.34
CA TYR A 93 3.35 -3.43 4.74
C TYR A 93 3.59 -1.96 4.37
N ILE A 94 3.68 -1.08 5.36
CA ILE A 94 3.64 0.38 5.18
C ILE A 94 4.75 1.05 6.01
N PRO A 95 5.33 2.18 5.56
CA PRO A 95 6.27 2.94 6.37
C PRO A 95 5.61 3.55 7.61
N ASP A 96 6.27 3.40 8.76
CA ASP A 96 5.91 3.99 10.05
C ASP A 96 6.61 5.32 10.30
N GLN A 97 7.77 5.51 9.69
CA GLN A 97 8.55 6.75 9.78
C GLN A 97 8.57 7.50 8.45
N HIS A 98 9.17 8.69 8.47
CA HIS A 98 9.42 9.50 7.28
C HIS A 98 10.22 8.69 6.24
N VAL A 99 9.61 8.44 5.09
CA VAL A 99 10.24 7.74 3.97
C VAL A 99 10.20 8.62 2.72
N SER A 100 11.27 8.56 1.94
CA SER A 100 11.34 9.28 0.67
C SER A 100 10.29 8.74 -0.29
N ARG A 101 9.65 9.65 -1.02
CA ARG A 101 8.64 9.29 -2.02
C ARG A 101 9.15 8.34 -3.09
N ARG A 102 10.43 8.42 -3.44
CA ARG A 102 11.09 7.52 -4.42
C ARG A 102 11.05 6.07 -3.95
N VAL A 103 11.44 5.81 -2.70
CA VAL A 103 11.44 4.46 -2.12
C VAL A 103 10.02 3.92 -2.01
N PHE A 104 9.07 4.75 -1.57
CA PHE A 104 7.67 4.36 -1.51
C PHE A 104 7.13 3.96 -2.90
N ASN A 105 7.34 4.80 -3.91
CA ASN A 105 6.88 4.52 -5.27
C ASN A 105 7.51 3.27 -5.86
N LEU A 106 8.81 3.05 -5.60
CA LEU A 106 9.54 1.87 -6.06
C LEU A 106 8.91 0.59 -5.48
N VAL A 107 8.72 0.54 -4.17
CA VAL A 107 8.10 -0.60 -3.49
C VAL A 107 6.69 -0.86 -4.02
N GLN A 108 5.88 0.19 -4.20
CA GLN A 108 4.53 0.03 -4.76
C GLN A 108 4.55 -0.44 -6.21
N PHE A 109 5.48 0.05 -7.04
CA PHE A 109 5.61 -0.36 -8.43
C PHE A 109 5.96 -1.85 -8.54
N TYR A 110 6.96 -2.33 -7.80
CA TYR A 110 7.31 -3.75 -7.79
C TYR A 110 6.17 -4.60 -7.21
N THR A 111 5.53 -4.17 -6.13
CA THR A 111 4.39 -4.88 -5.55
C THR A 111 3.25 -4.99 -6.56
N CYS A 112 2.98 -3.91 -7.32
CA CYS A 112 1.97 -3.89 -8.37
C CYS A 112 2.28 -4.89 -9.49
N TRP A 113 3.48 -4.79 -10.08
CA TRP A 113 3.88 -5.66 -11.18
C TRP A 113 3.94 -7.14 -10.78
N VAL A 114 4.59 -7.45 -9.66
CA VAL A 114 4.72 -8.84 -9.22
C VAL A 114 3.35 -9.45 -8.90
N GLY A 115 2.45 -8.69 -8.27
CA GLY A 115 1.11 -9.19 -7.99
C GLY A 115 0.27 -9.45 -9.26
N ILE A 116 0.42 -8.62 -10.30
CA ILE A 116 -0.25 -8.84 -11.60
C ILE A 116 0.33 -10.08 -12.29
N VAL A 117 1.65 -10.17 -12.39
CA VAL A 117 2.33 -11.32 -13.02
C VAL A 117 1.99 -12.61 -12.31
N LEU A 118 2.01 -12.62 -10.97
CA LEU A 118 1.69 -13.81 -10.18
C LEU A 118 0.21 -14.22 -10.36
N SER A 119 -0.71 -13.26 -10.42
CA SER A 119 -2.12 -13.54 -10.70
C SER A 119 -2.30 -14.13 -12.10
N ALA A 120 -1.55 -13.64 -13.10
CA ALA A 120 -1.57 -14.18 -14.45
C ALA A 120 -1.02 -15.61 -14.51
N ILE A 121 0.08 -15.90 -13.82
CA ILE A 121 0.63 -17.27 -13.71
C ILE A 121 -0.38 -18.21 -13.04
N MET A 122 -1.02 -17.75 -11.96
CA MET A 122 -2.07 -18.53 -11.29
C MET A 122 -3.26 -18.81 -12.20
N ALA A 123 -3.59 -17.95 -13.17
CA ALA A 123 -4.65 -18.23 -14.13
C ALA A 123 -4.38 -19.45 -15.02
N PHE A 124 -3.11 -19.82 -15.23
CA PHE A 124 -2.74 -21.04 -15.96
C PHE A 124 -2.78 -22.29 -15.09
N TRP A 125 -2.47 -22.17 -13.80
CA TRP A 125 -2.32 -23.30 -12.88
C TRP A 125 -3.57 -23.60 -12.04
N SER A 126 -4.47 -22.64 -11.92
CA SER A 126 -5.64 -22.71 -11.03
C SER A 126 -6.93 -22.40 -11.79
N PRO A 127 -8.10 -22.73 -11.20
CA PRO A 127 -9.38 -22.35 -11.79
C PRO A 127 -9.45 -20.84 -12.04
N LEU A 128 -9.96 -20.44 -13.20
CA LEU A 128 -10.20 -19.04 -13.56
C LEU A 128 -10.86 -18.21 -12.43
N PRO A 129 -11.88 -18.72 -11.70
CA PRO A 129 -12.48 -17.98 -10.59
C PRO A 129 -11.50 -17.65 -9.45
N PHE A 130 -10.50 -18.49 -9.21
CA PHE A 130 -9.49 -18.23 -8.18
C PHE A 130 -8.54 -17.11 -8.63
N ALA A 131 -8.04 -17.17 -9.86
CA ALA A 131 -7.17 -16.14 -10.40
C ALA A 131 -7.84 -14.76 -10.47
N THR A 132 -9.13 -14.69 -10.80
CA THR A 132 -9.88 -13.41 -10.82
C THR A 132 -10.05 -12.84 -9.41
N THR A 133 -10.33 -13.67 -8.40
CA THR A 133 -10.40 -13.20 -7.00
C THR A 133 -9.05 -12.71 -6.47
N LEU A 134 -7.94 -13.35 -6.87
CA LEU A 134 -6.59 -12.90 -6.56
C LEU A 134 -6.31 -11.52 -7.16
N LEU A 135 -6.60 -11.35 -8.45
CA LEU A 135 -6.42 -10.07 -9.13
C LEU A 135 -7.30 -8.98 -8.51
N PHE A 136 -8.54 -9.31 -8.17
CA PHE A 136 -9.45 -8.39 -7.50
C PHE A 136 -8.88 -7.90 -6.16
N TRP A 137 -8.43 -8.82 -5.30
CA TRP A 137 -7.81 -8.45 -4.02
C TRP A 137 -6.52 -7.65 -4.21
N HIS A 138 -5.72 -7.97 -5.22
CA HIS A 138 -4.52 -7.21 -5.54
C HIS A 138 -4.84 -5.76 -5.85
N LEU A 139 -5.76 -5.53 -6.77
CA LEU A 139 -6.20 -4.18 -7.16
C LEU A 139 -6.86 -3.45 -5.98
N TRP A 140 -7.67 -4.16 -5.19
CA TRP A 140 -8.32 -3.60 -4.02
C TRP A 140 -7.32 -3.16 -2.94
N LEU A 141 -6.29 -3.93 -2.67
CA LEU A 141 -5.23 -3.54 -1.73
C LEU A 141 -4.36 -2.38 -2.25
N LEU A 142 -4.21 -2.27 -3.59
CA LEU A 142 -3.47 -1.19 -4.22
C LEU A 142 -4.24 0.13 -4.29
N LEU A 143 -5.57 0.11 -4.37
CA LEU A 143 -6.43 1.30 -4.51
C LEU A 143 -6.09 2.46 -3.56
N PRO A 144 -6.04 2.28 -2.21
CA PRO A 144 -5.73 3.38 -1.31
C PRO A 144 -4.31 3.92 -1.54
N ARG A 145 -3.36 3.05 -1.89
CA ARG A 145 -1.97 3.41 -2.15
C ARG A 145 -1.84 4.17 -3.47
N GLY A 146 -2.50 3.70 -4.52
CA GLY A 146 -2.56 4.36 -5.83
C GLY A 146 -3.20 5.75 -5.73
N TYR A 147 -4.30 5.90 -4.98
CA TYR A 147 -4.94 7.20 -4.75
C TYR A 147 -3.96 8.23 -4.16
N THR A 148 -3.14 7.81 -3.20
CA THR A 148 -2.14 8.69 -2.58
C THR A 148 -1.02 9.04 -3.54
N MET A 149 -0.50 8.06 -4.28
CA MET A 149 0.52 8.29 -5.31
C MET A 149 0.05 9.29 -6.36
N LEU A 150 -1.21 9.18 -6.81
CA LEU A 150 -1.83 10.11 -7.76
C LEU A 150 -1.97 11.52 -7.17
N ARG A 151 -2.50 11.66 -5.94
CA ARG A 151 -2.62 12.97 -5.28
C ARG A 151 -1.27 13.65 -4.99
N LEU A 152 -0.21 12.85 -4.86
CA LEU A 152 1.17 13.30 -4.65
C LEU A 152 1.93 13.46 -5.97
N SER A 153 1.39 13.03 -7.13
CA SER A 153 2.11 12.94 -8.40
C SER A 153 2.77 14.27 -8.79
N GLY A 154 2.05 15.39 -8.60
CA GLY A 154 2.47 16.75 -8.94
C GLY A 154 3.34 17.46 -7.91
N GLN A 155 3.82 16.80 -6.85
CA GLN A 155 4.74 17.41 -5.88
C GLN A 155 6.20 17.07 -6.20
N ARG A 156 7.16 17.82 -5.66
CA ARG A 156 8.60 17.57 -5.86
C ARG A 156 9.02 16.15 -5.43
N LYS A 157 10.15 15.64 -5.93
CA LYS A 157 10.58 14.24 -5.70
C LYS A 157 11.33 14.02 -4.38
N ASP A 158 11.67 15.10 -3.69
CA ASP A 158 12.61 15.09 -2.55
C ASP A 158 11.93 15.24 -1.18
N GLY A 159 10.59 15.32 -1.14
CA GLY A 159 9.89 15.38 0.13
C GLY A 159 9.72 14.01 0.80
N MET A 160 9.55 14.10 2.10
CA MET A 160 9.32 12.98 3.01
C MET A 160 7.82 12.75 3.20
N LEU A 161 7.41 11.49 3.07
CA LEU A 161 6.05 11.04 3.37
C LEU A 161 5.99 10.51 4.79
N LYS A 162 5.04 11.04 5.57
CA LYS A 162 4.62 10.45 6.84
C LYS A 162 3.17 10.01 6.69
N MET A 163 2.92 8.72 6.87
CA MET A 163 1.56 8.19 6.91
C MET A 163 1.10 8.14 8.36
N ASN A 164 0.01 8.83 8.65
CA ASN A 164 -0.70 8.77 9.91
C ASN A 164 -1.98 7.95 9.72
N GLU A 165 -2.67 7.62 10.82
CA GLU A 165 -3.78 6.66 10.78
C GLU A 165 -4.92 7.06 9.83
N GLN A 166 -5.19 8.36 9.69
CA GLN A 166 -6.26 8.89 8.85
C GLN A 166 -5.79 9.91 7.80
N ASP A 167 -4.50 10.26 7.83
CA ASP A 167 -3.96 11.37 7.06
C ASP A 167 -2.56 11.04 6.52
N ILE A 168 -2.27 11.48 5.30
CA ILE A 168 -0.89 11.49 4.78
C ILE A 168 -0.37 12.92 4.79
N SER A 169 0.73 13.12 5.50
CA SER A 169 1.45 14.38 5.59
C SER A 169 2.68 14.32 4.70
N TYR A 170 2.76 15.23 3.74
CA TYR A 170 3.93 15.41 2.90
C TYR A 170 4.75 16.60 3.39
N TYR A 171 5.98 16.33 3.81
CA TYR A 171 6.95 17.32 4.27
C TYR A 171 8.00 17.56 3.19
N LEU A 172 8.38 18.80 2.97
CA LEU A 172 9.55 19.15 2.18
C LEU A 172 10.64 19.67 3.13
N GLN A 173 11.87 19.23 2.88
CA GLN A 173 13.07 19.73 3.55
C GLN A 173 13.67 20.88 2.75
#